data_AF-A0A924XDV9-F1
#
_entry.id   AF-A0A924XDV9-F1
#
_cell.length_a   1.000
_cell.length_b   1.000
_cell.length_c   1.000
_cell.angle_alpha   90.00
_cell.angle_beta   90.00
_cell.angle_gamma   90.00
#
_symmetry.space_group_name_H-M   'P 1'
#
loop_
_entity.id
_entity.type
_entity.pdbx_description
1 polymer ?
#
loop_
_entity_poly.entity_id
_entity_poly.type
_entity_poly.pdbx_seq_one_letter_code
_entity_poly.pdbx_strand_id
1 'polypeptide(L)'
;MDNETLQLVVNEILPILQTRIIGKIFQLERNQLAIDFRPGDGRYLFLNFEPNQSPRLHLIRRRVKELEKNSDSPSNFVQFTRKRLSNALLMDIAKDENDRIISFAFLAEDENFAPQRFSLIAQFAGR
;
A
#
# COMPACT_ATOMS: atom_id res chain seq x y z
N MET A 1 -9.91 12.91 -5.94
CA MET A 1 -8.51 13.31 -5.74
C MET A 1 -7.93 13.56 -7.11
N ASP A 2 -7.40 14.75 -7.35
CA ASP A 2 -6.76 15.10 -8.62
C ASP A 2 -5.32 14.61 -8.66
N ASN A 3 -4.69 14.81 -9.83
CA ASN A 3 -3.33 14.36 -10.11
C ASN A 3 -2.29 15.06 -9.21
N GLU A 4 -2.44 16.36 -9.00
CA GLU A 4 -1.51 17.17 -8.20
C GLU A 4 -1.56 16.78 -6.72
N THR A 5 -2.75 16.57 -6.18
CA THR A 5 -2.95 16.11 -4.80
C THR A 5 -2.32 14.72 -4.60
N LEU A 6 -2.43 13.82 -5.58
CA LEU A 6 -1.74 12.51 -5.53
C LEU A 6 -0.22 12.68 -5.46
N GLN A 7 0.35 13.60 -6.24
CA GLN A 7 1.80 13.85 -6.19
C GLN A 7 2.22 14.40 -4.83
N LEU A 8 1.47 15.35 -4.27
CA LEU A 8 1.75 15.91 -2.95
C LEU A 8 1.73 14.83 -1.86
N VAL A 9 0.74 13.93 -1.91
CA VAL A 9 0.67 12.82 -0.97
C VAL A 9 1.83 11.86 -1.15
N VAL A 10 2.21 11.51 -2.38
CA VAL A 10 3.40 10.65 -2.64
C VAL A 10 4.66 11.28 -2.05
N ASN A 11 4.85 12.59 -2.25
CA ASN A 11 5.99 13.33 -1.69
C ASN A 11 5.98 13.33 -0.14
N GLU A 12 4.80 13.31 0.49
CA GLU A 12 4.66 13.21 1.94
C GLU A 12 5.00 11.80 2.45
N ILE A 13 4.49 10.75 1.78
CA ILE A 13 4.62 9.37 2.27
C ILE A 13 5.96 8.72 1.94
N LEU A 14 6.60 9.11 0.83
CA LEU A 14 7.88 8.54 0.39
C LEU A 14 8.94 8.56 1.49
N PRO A 15 9.31 9.71 2.10
CA PRO A 15 10.33 9.73 3.14
C PRO A 15 9.93 8.99 4.42
N ILE A 16 8.64 8.74 4.62
CA ILE A 16 8.13 8.02 5.79
C ILE A 16 8.23 6.51 5.58
N LEU A 17 7.94 6.02 4.37
CA LEU A 17 7.76 4.60 4.07
C LEU A 17 8.95 3.97 3.33
N GLN A 18 9.74 4.74 2.59
CA GLN A 18 10.88 4.24 1.86
C GLN A 18 11.87 3.55 2.80
N THR A 19 12.51 2.49 2.31
CA THR A 19 13.44 1.62 3.06
C THR A 19 12.80 0.87 4.24
N ARG A 20 11.47 0.87 4.35
CA ARG A 20 10.76 0.07 5.36
C ARG A 20 10.29 -1.27 4.81
N ILE A 21 10.13 -2.21 5.73
CA ILE A 21 9.65 -3.55 5.45
C ILE A 21 8.13 -3.56 5.47
N ILE A 22 7.50 -4.11 4.45
CA ILE A 22 6.06 -4.33 4.44
C ILE A 22 5.66 -5.34 5.51
N GLY A 23 4.64 -4.97 6.28
CA GLY A 23 4.07 -5.74 7.37
C GLY A 23 2.74 -6.37 6.99
N LYS A 24 1.78 -6.31 7.90
CA LYS A 24 0.42 -6.82 7.66
C LYS A 24 -0.31 -5.97 6.63
N ILE A 25 -1.05 -6.63 5.73
CA ILE A 25 -2.02 -6.00 4.83
C ILE A 25 -3.42 -6.32 5.33
N PHE A 26 -4.20 -5.34 5.72
CA PHE A 26 -5.58 -5.47 6.16
C PHE A 26 -6.53 -5.15 5.01
N GLN A 27 -7.49 -6.03 4.74
CA GLN A 27 -8.56 -5.75 3.78
C GLN A 27 -9.77 -5.26 4.57
N LEU A 28 -10.00 -3.94 4.56
CA LEU A 28 -11.07 -3.32 5.35
C LEU A 28 -12.43 -3.47 4.67
N GLU A 29 -12.43 -3.35 3.35
CA GLU A 29 -13.57 -3.63 2.47
C GLU A 29 -13.06 -4.17 1.13
N ARG A 30 -13.96 -4.48 0.19
CA ARG A 30 -13.60 -5.01 -1.14
C ARG A 30 -12.52 -4.19 -1.85
N ASN A 31 -12.61 -2.86 -1.84
CA ASN A 31 -11.66 -1.96 -2.49
C ASN A 31 -10.88 -1.07 -1.51
N GLN A 32 -10.81 -1.46 -0.23
CA GLN A 32 -10.11 -0.70 0.80
C GLN A 32 -9.04 -1.56 1.48
N LEU A 33 -7.80 -1.07 1.47
CA LEU A 33 -6.66 -1.73 2.10
C LEU A 33 -5.99 -0.79 3.10
N ALA A 34 -5.51 -1.35 4.22
CA ALA A 34 -4.54 -0.70 5.08
C ALA A 34 -3.27 -1.55 5.13
N ILE A 35 -2.12 -0.97 4.80
CA ILE A 35 -0.84 -1.66 4.72
C ILE A 35 0.08 -1.11 5.81
N ASP A 36 0.57 -2.01 6.65
CA ASP A 36 1.60 -1.71 7.63
C ASP A 36 2.97 -1.70 6.95
N PHE A 37 3.80 -0.71 7.27
CA PHE A 37 5.21 -0.64 6.90
C PHE A 37 6.10 -0.53 8.14
N ARG A 38 5.58 -0.91 9.30
CA ARG A 38 6.23 -0.84 10.60
C ARG A 38 6.83 0.56 10.89
N PRO A 39 6.08 1.67 10.72
CA PRO A 39 6.59 2.99 11.03
C PRO A 39 6.94 3.18 12.53
N GLY A 40 6.36 2.34 13.40
CA GLY A 40 6.62 2.32 14.85
C GLY A 40 5.64 3.14 15.68
N ASP A 41 4.70 3.86 15.06
CA ASP A 41 3.80 4.81 15.70
C ASP A 41 2.30 4.56 15.47
N GLY A 42 1.98 3.41 14.88
CA GLY A 42 0.61 3.00 14.55
C GLY A 42 0.05 3.67 13.30
N ARG A 43 0.92 4.18 12.41
CA ARG A 43 0.53 4.61 11.06
C ARG A 43 0.47 3.44 10.08
N TYR A 44 -0.47 3.51 9.15
CA TYR A 44 -0.66 2.56 8.05
C TYR A 44 -0.92 3.33 6.77
N LEU A 45 -0.44 2.81 5.64
CA LEU A 45 -0.82 3.31 4.33
C LEU A 45 -2.24 2.84 4.02
N PHE A 46 -3.17 3.77 3.91
CA PHE A 46 -4.54 3.49 3.51
C PHE A 46 -4.70 3.73 2.01
N LEU A 47 -5.32 2.76 1.34
CA LEU A 47 -5.65 2.75 -0.07
C LEU A 47 -7.15 2.55 -0.20
N ASN A 48 -7.84 3.50 -0.84
CA ASN A 48 -9.24 3.38 -1.20
C ASN A 48 -9.40 3.51 -2.70
N PHE A 49 -9.96 2.48 -3.33
CA PHE A 49 -10.25 2.43 -4.76
C PHE A 49 -11.75 2.50 -5.07
N GLU A 50 -12.60 2.80 -4.08
CA GLU A 50 -14.04 2.93 -4.29
C GLU A 50 -14.36 4.09 -5.26
N PRO A 51 -14.98 3.82 -6.43
CA PRO A 51 -15.28 4.84 -7.42
C PRO A 51 -16.19 5.95 -6.87
N ASN A 52 -17.14 5.58 -6.00
CA ASN A 52 -18.17 6.48 -5.49
C ASN A 52 -17.71 7.35 -4.31
N GLN A 53 -16.56 7.05 -3.69
CA GLN A 53 -16.09 7.76 -2.48
C GLN A 53 -14.84 8.61 -2.73
N SER A 54 -14.54 8.88 -4.00
CA SER A 54 -13.25 9.42 -4.48
C SER A 54 -12.09 8.52 -4.07
N PRO A 55 -11.43 7.86 -5.03
CA PRO A 55 -10.23 7.08 -4.75
C PRO A 55 -9.15 7.93 -4.03
N ARG A 56 -8.53 7.37 -2.99
CA ARG A 56 -7.62 8.09 -2.07
C ARG A 56 -6.47 7.21 -1.61
N LEU A 57 -5.34 7.87 -1.35
CA LEU A 57 -4.16 7.32 -0.70
C LEU A 57 -3.72 8.30 0.40
N HIS A 58 -3.38 7.81 1.60
CA HIS A 58 -2.79 8.61 2.69
C HIS A 58 -2.38 7.73 3.87
N LEU A 59 -1.67 8.29 4.85
CA LEU A 59 -1.41 7.62 6.12
C LEU A 59 -2.58 7.79 7.09
N ILE A 60 -3.02 6.69 7.71
CA ILE A 60 -4.00 6.68 8.79
C ILE A 60 -3.36 6.22 10.09
N ARG A 61 -3.89 6.68 11.23
CA ARG A 61 -3.50 6.19 12.56
C ARG A 61 -4.63 5.39 13.18
N ARG A 62 -4.34 4.12 13.52
CA ARG A 62 -5.32 3.16 14.07
C ARG A 62 -4.64 2.19 15.04
N ARG A 63 -5.43 1.58 15.92
CA ARG A 63 -4.94 0.45 16.73
C ARG A 63 -5.02 -0.83 15.90
N VAL A 64 -4.01 -1.70 16.02
CA VAL A 64 -4.01 -3.01 15.31
C VAL A 64 -5.32 -3.78 15.56
N LYS A 65 -5.78 -3.82 16.81
CA LYS A 65 -7.04 -4.49 17.19
C LYS A 65 -8.26 -3.95 16.47
N GLU A 66 -8.31 -2.65 16.17
CA GLU A 66 -9.42 -2.05 15.41
C GLU A 66 -9.36 -2.44 13.94
N LEU A 67 -8.15 -2.45 13.34
CA LEU A 67 -7.97 -2.91 11.97
C LEU A 67 -8.36 -4.38 11.83
N GLU A 68 -7.93 -5.24 12.76
CA GLU A 68 -8.27 -6.67 12.76
C GLU A 68 -9.78 -6.89 12.91
N LYS A 69 -10.45 -6.15 13.81
CA LYS A 69 -11.90 -6.24 14.02
C LYS A 69 -12.70 -5.79 12.79
N ASN A 70 -12.23 -4.76 12.09
CA ASN A 70 -12.92 -4.15 10.95
C ASN A 70 -12.40 -4.69 9.60
N SER A 71 -11.59 -5.75 9.59
CA SER A 71 -11.12 -6.37 8.35
C SER A 71 -12.10 -7.44 7.88
N ASP A 72 -12.40 -7.40 6.58
CA ASP A 72 -13.00 -8.51 5.87
C ASP A 72 -12.01 -9.68 5.70
N SER A 73 -12.56 -10.83 5.32
CA SER A 73 -11.75 -11.97 4.88
C SER A 73 -10.84 -11.57 3.70
N PRO A 74 -9.53 -11.90 3.74
CA PRO A 74 -8.60 -11.48 2.72
C PRO A 74 -8.92 -12.16 1.37
N SER A 75 -9.07 -11.35 0.34
CA SER A 75 -9.20 -11.80 -1.04
C SER A 75 -7.98 -12.58 -1.52
N ASN A 76 -8.13 -13.34 -2.61
CA ASN A 76 -7.02 -14.05 -3.25
C ASN A 76 -5.87 -13.11 -3.63
N PHE A 77 -6.20 -11.88 -4.04
CA PHE A 77 -5.19 -10.86 -4.30
C PHE A 77 -4.39 -10.52 -3.05
N VAL A 78 -5.05 -10.22 -1.93
CA VAL A 78 -4.35 -9.91 -0.66
C VAL A 78 -3.52 -11.10 -0.18
N GLN A 79 -4.03 -12.32 -0.30
CA GLN A 79 -3.27 -13.53 0.06
C GLN A 79 -2.04 -13.71 -0.83
N PHE A 80 -2.18 -13.51 -2.15
CA PHE A 80 -1.06 -13.58 -3.09
C PHE A 80 -0.01 -12.51 -2.79
N THR A 81 -0.43 -11.26 -2.58
CA THR A 81 0.47 -10.14 -2.24
C THR A 81 1.20 -10.40 -0.93
N ARG A 82 0.51 -10.91 0.11
CA ARG A 82 1.15 -11.31 1.38
C ARG A 82 2.20 -12.40 1.17
N LYS A 83 1.92 -13.41 0.35
CA LYS A 83 2.89 -14.48 0.05
C LYS A 83 4.12 -13.95 -0.68
N ARG A 84 3.92 -13.10 -1.70
CA ARG A 84 5.02 -12.60 -2.56
C ARG A 84 5.85 -11.51 -1.93
N LEU A 85 5.22 -10.64 -1.13
CA LEU A 85 5.87 -9.48 -0.54
C LEU A 85 6.18 -9.67 0.94
N SER A 86 6.07 -10.90 1.48
CA SER A 86 6.38 -11.14 2.90
C SER A 86 7.78 -10.65 3.23
N ASN A 87 7.90 -9.72 4.19
CA ASN A 87 9.14 -9.06 4.58
C ASN A 87 9.90 -8.33 3.45
N ALA A 88 9.23 -7.98 2.36
CA ALA A 88 9.84 -7.21 1.29
C ALA A 88 10.18 -5.78 1.73
N LEU A 89 11.33 -5.29 1.27
CA LEU A 89 11.79 -3.92 1.46
C LEU A 89 11.15 -3.01 0.42
N LEU A 90 10.49 -1.93 0.84
CA LEU A 90 9.98 -0.89 -0.05
C LEU A 90 11.15 -0.01 -0.50
N MET A 91 11.53 -0.14 -1.76
CA MET A 91 12.67 0.57 -2.37
C MET A 91 12.29 1.98 -2.81
N ASP A 92 11.10 2.13 -3.38
CA ASP A 92 10.65 3.39 -3.98
C ASP A 92 9.12 3.48 -4.06
N ILE A 93 8.62 4.72 -4.13
CA ILE A 93 7.23 5.05 -4.40
C ILE A 93 7.22 6.16 -5.44
N ALA A 94 6.70 5.88 -6.63
CA ALA A 94 6.65 6.85 -7.71
C ALA A 94 5.21 7.00 -8.22
N LYS A 95 4.85 8.23 -8.57
CA LYS A 95 3.61 8.51 -9.31
C LYS A 95 3.97 8.68 -10.78
N ASP A 96 3.16 8.13 -11.67
CA ASP A 96 3.22 8.48 -13.09
C ASP A 96 2.90 9.97 -13.26
N GLU A 97 3.65 10.73 -14.06
CA GLU A 97 3.46 12.19 -14.14
C GLU A 97 2.05 12.57 -14.65
N ASN A 98 1.56 11.82 -15.63
CA ASN A 98 0.36 12.17 -16.40
C ASN A 98 -0.89 11.43 -15.92
N ASP A 99 -0.72 10.30 -15.24
CA ASP A 99 -1.82 9.47 -14.77
C ASP A 99 -1.86 9.39 -13.23
N ARG A 100 -3.03 8.99 -12.73
CA ARG A 100 -3.28 8.70 -11.33
C ARG A 100 -2.86 7.27 -11.01
N ILE A 101 -1.63 6.92 -11.41
CA ILE A 101 -1.00 5.63 -11.16
C ILE A 101 0.15 5.84 -10.18
N ILE A 102 0.20 5.02 -9.14
CA ILE A 102 1.30 4.98 -8.18
C ILE A 102 1.91 3.59 -8.20
N SER A 103 3.23 3.52 -8.36
CA SER A 103 4.02 2.30 -8.28
C SER A 103 4.77 2.24 -6.95
N PHE A 104 4.78 1.05 -6.35
CA PHE A 104 5.56 0.73 -5.16
C PHE A 104 6.56 -0.34 -5.56
N ALA A 105 7.85 0.01 -5.56
CA ALA A 105 8.91 -0.91 -5.90
C ALA A 105 9.37 -1.67 -4.65
N PHE A 106 9.39 -2.99 -4.72
CA PHE A 106 9.77 -3.86 -3.62
C PHE A 106 10.96 -4.75 -3.98
N LEU A 107 11.81 -5.01 -3.00
CA LEU A 107 12.82 -6.05 -3.03
C LEU A 107 12.47 -7.10 -1.98
N ALA A 108 12.19 -8.32 -2.43
CA ALA A 108 11.91 -9.47 -1.59
C ALA A 108 12.99 -10.54 -1.79
N GLU A 109 13.05 -11.50 -0.87
CA GLU A 109 13.84 -12.72 -1.05
C GLU A 109 12.88 -13.87 -1.39
N ASP A 110 13.28 -14.72 -2.33
CA ASP A 110 12.55 -15.94 -2.64
C ASP A 110 12.92 -17.09 -1.67
N GLU A 111 12.36 -18.28 -1.90
CA GLU A 111 12.61 -19.47 -1.08
C GLU A 111 14.08 -19.93 -1.08
N ASN A 112 14.89 -19.46 -2.06
CA ASN A 112 16.30 -19.77 -2.21
C ASN A 112 17.20 -18.60 -1.77
N PHE A 113 16.65 -17.60 -1.06
CA PHE A 113 17.34 -16.36 -0.67
C PHE A 113 17.85 -15.53 -1.86
N ALA A 114 17.29 -15.74 -3.06
CA ALA A 114 17.62 -14.92 -4.21
C ALA A 114 16.79 -13.63 -4.19
N PRO A 115 17.39 -12.46 -4.52
CA PRO A 115 16.67 -11.20 -4.55
C PRO A 115 15.68 -11.16 -5.72
N GLN A 116 14.41 -10.91 -5.42
CA GLN A 116 13.34 -10.74 -6.40
C GLN A 116 12.73 -9.33 -6.32
N ARG A 117 12.58 -8.68 -7.47
CA ARG A 117 11.94 -7.37 -7.56
C ARG A 117 10.45 -7.53 -7.87
N PHE A 118 9.63 -6.78 -7.16
CA PHE A 118 8.19 -6.69 -7.39
C PHE A 118 7.77 -5.23 -7.54
N SER A 119 6.69 -5.02 -8.30
CA SER A 119 6.02 -3.72 -8.36
C SER A 119 4.56 -3.93 -8.02
N LEU A 120 4.07 -3.19 -7.03
CA LEU A 120 2.63 -3.09 -6.74
C LEU A 120 2.13 -1.79 -7.37
N ILE A 121 1.11 -1.88 -8.22
CA ILE A 121 0.56 -0.73 -8.94
C ILE A 121 -0.83 -0.40 -8.39
N ALA A 122 -1.00 0.83 -7.96
CA ALA A 122 -2.27 1.40 -7.52
C ALA A 122 -2.76 2.40 -8.57
N GLN A 123 -3.83 2.04 -9.29
CA GLN A 123 -4.44 2.90 -10.30
C GLN A 123 -5.75 3.49 -9.77
N PHE A 124 -5.78 4.82 -9.65
CA PHE A 124 -6.94 5.59 -9.18
C PHE A 124 -7.73 6.10 -10.39
N ALA A 125 -8.34 5.18 -11.14
CA ALA A 125 -9.21 5.53 -12.25
C ALA A 125 -10.58 6.01 -11.74
N GLY A 126 -11.05 7.14 -12.27
CA GLY A 126 -12.47 7.48 -12.23
C GLY A 126 -13.16 6.76 -13.38
N ARG A 127 -14.30 6.13 -13.12
CA ARG A 127 -15.18 5.66 -14.20
C ARG A 127 -15.80 6.84 -14.94
#